data_AF-A0ABD3J5K7-F1
#
_entry.id   AF-A0ABD3J5K7-F1
#
_cell.length_a   1.000
_cell.length_b   1.000
_cell.length_c   1.000
_cell.angle_alpha   90.00
_cell.angle_beta   90.00
_cell.angle_gamma   90.00
#
_symmetry.space_group_name_H-M   'P 1'
#
loop_
_entity.id
_entity.type
_entity.pdbx_description
1 polymer ?
#
loop_
_entity_poly.entity_id
_entity_poly.type
_entity_poly.pdbx_seq_one_letter_code
_entity_poly.pdbx_strand_id
1 'polypeptide(L)'
;MSFMKGLAKAEPVWLKTMQAPPALFPRADEIKQIALPEDVYVKKFFQKYLDSKHEDAIKIFGFDPPSAHFFSQRVLELKESGVSEEEAMAVADIYDDEVQQVLCNALEEISSEKHYQEKCLSILVHALQSFEGDMSQGKHDADQSFLFSRYQLTVSSMVMASLPQCFPDILHWYFKRKLEEISTMMDDSPDKDDMDLDDKSTCVKAGEMDIDEGHHQGKFLDEVVKNIGKVVRDLRGLGFTSMTKDAYASAISCFERLKYII
;
A
#
# COMPACT_ATOMS: atom_id res chain seq x y z
N MET A 1 -34.48 -44.56 12.81
CA MET A 1 -35.25 -45.52 11.98
C MET A 1 -35.26 -44.97 10.56
N SER A 2 -34.61 -45.67 9.64
CA SER A 2 -34.01 -45.14 8.41
C SER A 2 -34.95 -45.23 7.19
N PHE A 3 -35.26 -44.07 6.59
CA PHE A 3 -36.15 -43.90 5.42
C PHE A 3 -35.80 -44.80 4.22
N MET A 4 -34.52 -45.16 4.04
CA MET A 4 -34.07 -46.03 2.93
C MET A 4 -34.23 -47.53 3.20
N LYS A 5 -34.44 -47.97 4.45
CA LYS A 5 -34.74 -49.38 4.74
C LYS A 5 -36.17 -49.78 4.34
N GLY A 6 -37.02 -48.82 3.99
CA GLY A 6 -38.41 -49.02 3.59
C GLY A 6 -38.65 -49.13 2.08
N LEU A 7 -37.62 -49.34 1.25
CA LEU A 7 -37.72 -49.51 -0.23
C LEU A 7 -38.39 -48.34 -0.99
N ALA A 8 -38.59 -47.19 -0.35
CA ALA A 8 -39.32 -46.06 -0.94
C ALA A 8 -38.52 -45.29 -2.02
N LYS A 9 -37.19 -45.41 -2.06
CA LYS A 9 -36.33 -44.70 -3.03
C LYS A 9 -34.97 -45.37 -3.17
N ALA A 10 -34.37 -45.28 -4.36
CA ALA A 10 -33.02 -45.80 -4.63
C ALA A 10 -31.97 -45.11 -3.73
N GLU A 11 -30.97 -45.87 -3.26
CA GLU A 11 -29.92 -45.35 -2.39
C GLU A 11 -29.01 -44.37 -3.15
N PRO A 12 -28.75 -43.17 -2.58
CA PRO A 12 -27.87 -42.21 -3.21
C PRO A 12 -26.40 -42.63 -3.09
N VAL A 13 -25.60 -42.30 -4.10
CA VAL A 13 -24.17 -42.65 -4.19
C VAL A 13 -23.36 -42.13 -2.98
N TRP A 14 -23.75 -40.97 -2.43
CA TRP A 14 -23.09 -40.36 -1.27
C TRP A 14 -23.42 -41.05 0.07
N LEU A 15 -24.36 -42.01 0.11
CA LEU A 15 -24.77 -42.68 1.35
C LEU A 15 -23.60 -43.38 2.05
N LYS A 16 -22.74 -44.05 1.27
CA LYS A 16 -21.56 -44.73 1.81
C LYS A 16 -20.55 -43.73 2.40
N THR A 17 -20.43 -42.56 1.79
CA THR A 17 -19.54 -41.49 2.26
C THR A 17 -20.11 -40.79 3.51
N MET A 18 -21.43 -40.64 3.60
CA MET A 18 -22.13 -40.03 4.75
C MET A 18 -22.33 -40.98 5.95
N GLN A 19 -21.92 -42.25 5.84
CA GLN A 19 -21.80 -43.12 7.02
C GLN A 19 -20.63 -42.73 7.91
N ALA A 20 -19.67 -41.94 7.40
CA ALA A 20 -18.68 -41.30 8.26
C ALA A 20 -19.41 -40.35 9.23
N PRO A 21 -19.18 -40.46 10.54
CA PRO A 21 -19.83 -39.60 11.51
C PRO A 21 -19.44 -38.14 11.24
N PRO A 22 -20.40 -37.19 11.28
CA PRO A 22 -20.09 -35.78 11.14
C PRO A 22 -19.17 -35.34 12.27
N ALA A 23 -18.35 -34.30 12.03
CA ALA A 23 -17.57 -33.68 13.08
C ALA A 23 -18.53 -33.17 14.19
N LEU A 24 -18.40 -33.75 15.38
CA LEU A 24 -19.17 -33.34 16.56
C LEU A 24 -18.30 -32.40 17.38
N PHE A 25 -18.71 -31.15 17.46
CA PHE A 25 -18.13 -30.20 18.41
C PHE A 25 -18.87 -30.31 19.75
N PRO A 26 -18.16 -30.24 20.89
CA PRO A 26 -18.80 -30.11 22.19
C PRO A 26 -19.77 -28.92 22.19
N ARG A 27 -20.96 -29.07 22.78
CA ARG A 27 -21.84 -27.92 22.98
C ARG A 27 -21.18 -26.98 23.99
N ALA A 28 -20.85 -25.78 23.54
CA ALA A 28 -20.40 -24.71 24.42
C ALA A 28 -21.63 -23.97 24.96
N ASP A 29 -21.65 -23.72 26.28
CA ASP A 29 -22.74 -23.00 26.95
C ASP A 29 -22.63 -21.48 26.75
N GLU A 30 -21.41 -20.95 26.62
CA GLU A 30 -21.14 -19.51 26.50
C GLU A 30 -20.01 -19.23 25.51
N ILE A 31 -20.19 -18.20 24.68
CA ILE A 31 -19.15 -17.68 23.79
C ILE A 31 -18.38 -16.59 24.54
N LYS A 32 -17.11 -16.83 24.82
CA LYS A 32 -16.24 -15.83 25.45
C LYS A 32 -15.80 -14.80 24.42
N GLN A 33 -15.87 -13.53 24.78
CA GLN A 33 -15.26 -12.47 23.99
C GLN A 33 -13.73 -12.61 24.06
N ILE A 34 -13.09 -12.70 22.89
CA ILE A 34 -11.63 -12.68 22.77
C ILE A 34 -11.21 -11.21 22.79
N ALA A 35 -10.21 -10.88 23.61
CA ALA A 35 -9.57 -9.58 23.63
C ALA A 35 -8.09 -9.76 23.32
N LEU A 36 -7.56 -8.88 22.48
CA LEU A 36 -6.15 -8.87 22.10
C LEU A 36 -5.38 -7.82 22.93
N PRO A 37 -4.08 -8.00 23.19
CA PRO A 37 -3.27 -7.02 23.92
C PRO A 37 -3.30 -5.62 23.29
N GLU A 38 -3.43 -5.52 21.97
CA GLU A 38 -3.50 -4.29 21.19
C GLU A 38 -4.82 -3.52 21.37
N ASP A 39 -5.89 -4.16 21.82
CA ASP A 39 -7.23 -3.55 21.95
C ASP A 39 -7.25 -2.30 22.84
N VAL A 40 -6.32 -2.22 23.80
CA VAL A 40 -6.16 -1.06 24.68
C VAL A 40 -5.71 0.17 23.89
N TYR A 41 -4.78 -0.02 22.96
CA TYR A 41 -4.23 1.05 22.13
C TYR A 41 -5.16 1.42 20.99
N VAL A 42 -5.97 0.47 20.50
CA VAL A 42 -7.02 0.73 19.52
C VAL A 42 -8.04 1.70 20.12
N LYS A 43 -8.44 1.48 21.37
CA LYS A 43 -9.35 2.39 22.10
C LYS A 43 -8.73 3.76 22.34
N LYS A 44 -7.45 3.82 22.73
CA LYS A 44 -6.74 5.10 22.93
C LYS A 44 -6.61 5.89 21.63
N PHE A 45 -6.38 5.20 20.53
CA PHE A 45 -6.33 5.77 19.20
C PHE A 45 -7.68 6.43 18.83
N PHE A 46 -8.81 5.74 18.99
CA PHE A 46 -10.12 6.33 18.71
C PHE A 46 -10.51 7.45 19.70
N GLN A 47 -9.98 7.46 20.92
CA GLN A 47 -10.14 8.59 21.84
C GLN A 47 -9.36 9.82 21.38
N LYS A 48 -8.20 9.62 20.74
CA LYS A 48 -7.35 10.67 20.20
C LYS A 48 -7.87 11.22 18.87
N TYR A 49 -8.37 10.34 18.01
CA TYR A 49 -8.92 10.67 16.70
C TYR A 49 -10.45 10.48 16.73
N LEU A 50 -11.16 11.43 17.34
CA LEU A 50 -12.62 11.36 17.55
C LEU A 50 -13.42 11.30 16.24
N ASP A 51 -12.86 11.82 15.14
CA ASP A 51 -13.47 11.76 13.80
C ASP A 51 -13.25 10.40 13.12
N SER A 52 -12.39 9.54 13.69
CA SER A 52 -12.16 8.18 13.20
C SER A 52 -13.33 7.27 13.60
N LYS A 53 -14.11 6.82 12.62
CA LYS A 53 -15.27 5.96 12.86
C LYS A 53 -14.82 4.52 13.17
N HIS A 54 -15.35 3.93 14.25
CA HIS A 54 -15.18 2.51 14.57
C HIS A 54 -15.73 1.65 13.42
N GLU A 55 -14.89 0.88 12.73
CA GLU A 55 -15.37 0.06 11.61
C GLU A 55 -16.26 -1.10 12.08
N ASP A 56 -17.24 -1.40 11.23
CA ASP A 56 -18.06 -2.60 11.20
C ASP A 56 -17.31 -3.59 10.29
N ALA A 57 -17.08 -4.85 10.70
CA ALA A 57 -16.11 -5.77 10.08
C ALA A 57 -16.37 -6.12 8.59
N ILE A 58 -17.45 -5.61 8.00
CA ILE A 58 -17.90 -5.83 6.61
C ILE A 58 -17.73 -4.54 5.77
N LYS A 59 -17.40 -3.40 6.38
CA LYS A 59 -17.36 -2.08 5.74
C LYS A 59 -15.95 -1.49 5.76
N ILE A 60 -15.22 -1.73 4.68
CA ILE A 60 -13.95 -1.04 4.38
C ILE A 60 -14.29 0.43 4.03
N PHE A 61 -14.17 1.32 5.01
CA PHE A 61 -14.24 2.77 4.83
C PHE A 61 -12.98 3.39 5.43
N GLY A 62 -12.04 3.75 4.56
CA GLY A 62 -10.82 4.45 4.94
C GLY A 62 -11.10 5.76 5.67
N PHE A 63 -10.36 5.98 6.75
CA PHE A 63 -10.17 7.30 7.34
C PHE A 63 -8.74 7.48 7.84
N ASP A 64 -8.38 8.75 8.02
CA ASP A 64 -7.04 9.33 8.01
C ASP A 64 -5.98 8.96 9.06
N PRO A 65 -6.29 8.40 10.23
CA PRO A 65 -5.21 8.05 11.16
C PRO A 65 -4.66 6.64 10.85
N PRO A 66 -3.35 6.38 11.07
CA PRO A 66 -2.72 5.09 10.74
C PRO A 66 -3.57 3.97 11.32
N SER A 67 -3.93 2.95 10.53
CA SER A 67 -4.99 2.01 10.93
C SER A 67 -4.80 1.61 12.40
N ALA A 68 -5.87 1.76 13.19
CA ALA A 68 -5.79 1.67 14.65
C ALA A 68 -5.06 0.40 15.09
N HIS A 69 -5.18 -0.67 14.30
CA HIS A 69 -4.45 -1.92 14.47
C HIS A 69 -2.92 -1.76 14.31
N PHE A 70 -2.43 -1.13 13.23
CA PHE A 70 -1.01 -0.87 13.03
C PHE A 70 -0.43 0.05 14.10
N PHE A 71 -1.14 1.13 14.44
CA PHE A 71 -0.75 2.01 15.55
C PHE A 71 -0.60 1.20 16.85
N SER A 72 -1.59 0.36 17.14
CA SER A 72 -1.63 -0.41 18.39
C SER A 72 -0.58 -1.50 18.48
N GLN A 73 -0.36 -2.22 17.38
CA GLN A 73 0.69 -3.23 17.27
C GLN A 73 2.07 -2.59 17.44
N ARG A 74 2.28 -1.42 16.84
CA ARG A 74 3.56 -0.71 16.97
C ARG A 74 3.84 -0.22 18.38
N VAL A 75 2.82 0.29 19.07
CA VAL A 75 2.95 0.67 20.48
C VAL A 75 3.34 -0.53 21.35
N LEU A 76 2.80 -1.73 21.07
CA LEU A 76 3.19 -2.94 21.78
C LEU A 76 4.66 -3.33 21.53
N GLU A 77 5.12 -3.30 20.28
CA GLU A 77 6.52 -3.60 19.92
C GLU A 77 7.52 -2.67 20.61
N LEU A 78 7.19 -1.38 20.66
CA LEU A 78 8.03 -0.36 21.33
C LEU A 78 8.05 -0.57 22.84
N LYS A 79 6.91 -0.93 23.44
CA LYS A 79 6.83 -1.26 24.87
C LYS A 79 7.56 -2.55 25.22
N GLU A 80 7.55 -3.56 24.35
CA GLU A 80 8.35 -4.78 24.52
C GLU A 80 9.87 -4.46 24.49
N SER A 81 10.25 -3.45 23.71
CA SER A 81 11.62 -2.93 23.65
C SER A 81 12.02 -2.03 24.83
N GLY A 82 11.12 -1.80 25.80
CA GLY A 82 11.38 -1.01 27.00
C GLY A 82 11.11 0.50 26.86
N VAL A 83 10.49 0.95 25.77
CA VAL A 83 10.11 2.35 25.55
C VAL A 83 8.91 2.71 26.45
N SER A 84 8.88 3.95 26.95
CA SER A 84 7.75 4.44 27.74
C SER A 84 6.47 4.50 26.90
N GLU A 85 5.30 4.40 27.52
CA GLU A 85 4.04 4.30 26.78
C GLU A 85 3.71 5.58 26.02
N GLU A 86 3.97 6.74 26.62
CA GLU A 86 3.74 8.05 26.01
C GLU A 86 4.67 8.28 24.80
N GLU A 87 5.94 7.88 24.93
CA GLU A 87 6.93 7.96 23.86
C GLU A 87 6.61 6.96 22.74
N ALA A 88 6.20 5.74 23.09
CA ALA A 88 5.77 4.73 22.13
C ALA A 88 4.56 5.18 21.31
N MET A 89 3.57 5.81 21.96
CA MET A 89 2.40 6.38 21.27
C MET A 89 2.77 7.58 20.38
N ALA A 90 3.70 8.44 20.81
CA ALA A 90 4.15 9.57 20.01
C ALA A 90 4.96 9.12 18.77
N VAL A 91 5.83 8.13 18.93
CA VAL A 91 6.61 7.55 17.81
C VAL A 91 5.68 6.81 16.84
N ALA A 92 4.71 6.05 17.33
CA ALA A 92 3.71 5.38 16.49
C ALA A 92 2.81 6.37 15.71
N ASP A 93 2.71 7.62 16.16
CA ASP A 93 1.98 8.71 15.52
C ASP A 93 2.76 9.40 14.39
N ILE A 94 4.08 9.50 14.51
CA ILE A 94 4.99 10.18 13.56
C ILE A 94 5.30 9.30 12.33
N TYR A 95 4.75 8.09 12.31
CA TYR A 95 5.22 6.97 11.50
C TYR A 95 4.95 7.06 9.99
N ASP A 96 4.28 8.11 9.51
CA ASP A 96 3.97 8.18 8.08
C ASP A 96 5.15 8.63 7.22
N ASP A 97 5.87 9.71 7.55
CA ASP A 97 6.92 10.22 6.66
C ASP A 97 8.18 9.35 6.67
N GLU A 98 8.57 8.82 7.84
CA GLU A 98 9.76 7.98 7.97
C GLU A 98 9.57 6.63 7.26
N VAL A 99 8.41 5.98 7.41
CA VAL A 99 8.12 4.71 6.72
C VAL A 99 8.05 4.90 5.21
N GLN A 100 7.48 6.01 4.75
CA GLN A 100 7.46 6.32 3.32
C GLN A 100 8.87 6.53 2.77
N GLN A 101 9.73 7.24 3.50
CA GLN A 101 11.11 7.43 3.08
C GLN A 101 11.88 6.11 3.06
N VAL A 102 11.72 5.28 4.09
CA VAL A 102 12.34 3.94 4.17
C VAL A 102 11.86 3.05 3.02
N LEU A 103 10.56 3.05 2.71
CA LEU A 103 10.00 2.33 1.58
C LEU A 103 10.60 2.80 0.25
N CYS A 104 10.64 4.11 0.01
CA CYS A 104 11.20 4.68 -1.22
C CYS A 104 12.67 4.29 -1.39
N ASN A 105 13.47 4.41 -0.33
CA ASN A 105 14.89 4.06 -0.34
C ASN A 105 15.10 2.56 -0.60
N ALA A 106 14.33 1.71 0.09
CA ALA A 106 14.43 0.25 -0.08
C ALA A 106 14.06 -0.18 -1.50
N LEU A 107 13.01 0.41 -2.09
CA LEU A 107 12.61 0.16 -3.47
C LEU A 107 13.66 0.63 -4.48
N GLU A 108 14.28 1.78 -4.25
CA GLU A 108 15.37 2.27 -5.09
C GLU A 108 16.59 1.34 -5.03
N GLU A 109 16.99 0.92 -3.83
CA GLU A 109 18.15 0.07 -3.62
C GLU A 109 17.97 -1.29 -4.32
N ILE A 110 16.86 -1.98 -4.07
CA ILE A 110 16.59 -3.28 -4.70
C ILE A 110 16.41 -3.17 -6.23
N SER A 111 15.80 -2.07 -6.71
CA SER A 111 15.66 -1.79 -8.14
C SER A 111 17.03 -1.56 -8.81
N SER A 112 17.90 -0.80 -8.15
CA SER A 112 19.26 -0.54 -8.62
C SER A 112 20.13 -1.80 -8.67
N GLU A 113 20.05 -2.64 -7.65
CA GLU A 113 20.76 -3.91 -7.57
C GLU A 113 20.28 -4.90 -8.64
N LYS A 114 18.95 -5.01 -8.82
CA LYS A 114 18.36 -5.79 -9.92
C LYS A 114 18.88 -5.31 -11.28
N HIS A 115 18.90 -4.00 -11.50
CA HIS A 115 19.39 -3.43 -12.76
C HIS A 115 20.88 -3.71 -12.98
N TYR A 116 21.70 -3.64 -11.93
CA TYR A 116 23.10 -4.02 -11.99
C TYR A 116 23.28 -5.49 -12.42
N GLN A 117 22.50 -6.40 -11.82
CA GLN A 117 22.51 -7.81 -12.17
C GLN A 117 22.04 -8.06 -13.62
N GLU A 118 21.01 -7.35 -14.10
CA GLU A 118 20.58 -7.40 -15.50
C GLU A 118 21.70 -6.96 -16.46
N LYS A 119 22.49 -5.95 -16.07
CA LYS A 119 23.67 -5.50 -16.84
C LYS A 119 24.77 -6.56 -16.86
N CYS A 120 25.06 -7.21 -15.73
CA CYS A 120 26.00 -8.33 -15.68
C CYS A 120 25.55 -9.50 -16.58
N LEU A 121 24.27 -9.84 -16.54
CA LEU A 121 23.69 -10.86 -17.41
C LEU A 121 23.82 -10.50 -18.89
N SER A 122 23.60 -9.23 -19.23
CA SER A 122 23.79 -8.72 -20.60
C SER A 122 25.24 -8.89 -21.07
N ILE A 123 26.23 -8.58 -20.23
CA ILE A 123 27.65 -8.77 -20.56
C ILE A 123 27.97 -10.24 -20.80
N LEU A 124 27.46 -11.14 -19.93
CA LEU A 124 27.65 -12.58 -20.09
C LEU A 124 27.05 -13.08 -21.40
N VAL A 125 25.83 -12.67 -21.72
CA VAL A 125 25.16 -13.01 -22.98
C VAL A 125 26.00 -12.52 -24.18
N HIS A 126 26.51 -11.29 -24.12
CA HIS A 126 27.37 -10.74 -25.18
C HIS A 126 28.68 -11.52 -25.34
N ALA A 127 29.31 -11.94 -24.23
CA ALA A 127 30.54 -12.73 -24.27
C ALA A 127 30.30 -14.13 -24.88
N LEU A 128 29.19 -14.78 -24.52
CA LEU A 128 28.79 -16.07 -25.09
C LEU A 128 28.49 -15.95 -26.59
N GLN A 129 27.77 -14.91 -27.00
CA GLN A 129 27.53 -14.60 -28.42
C GLN A 129 28.82 -14.39 -29.22
N SER A 130 29.78 -13.66 -28.63
CA SER A 130 31.06 -13.39 -29.29
C SER A 130 31.89 -14.65 -29.52
N PHE A 131 31.65 -15.72 -28.75
CA PHE A 131 32.30 -17.02 -28.93
C PHE A 131 31.58 -17.89 -29.98
N GLU A 132 30.27 -17.72 -30.15
CA GLU A 132 29.41 -18.50 -31.07
C GLU A 132 29.24 -17.87 -32.46
N GLY A 133 29.66 -16.61 -32.65
CA GLY A 133 29.45 -15.79 -33.84
C GLY A 133 30.03 -16.34 -35.16
N ASP A 134 30.75 -17.45 -35.15
CA ASP A 134 31.30 -18.09 -36.36
C ASP A 134 30.43 -19.24 -36.92
N MET A 135 29.39 -19.75 -36.20
CA MET A 135 28.79 -21.06 -36.54
C MET A 135 27.26 -21.13 -36.77
N SER A 136 26.40 -20.18 -36.36
CA SER A 136 24.97 -20.22 -36.73
C SER A 136 24.17 -18.96 -36.39
N GLN A 137 23.63 -18.26 -37.39
CA GLN A 137 23.03 -16.93 -37.22
C GLN A 137 21.50 -16.91 -36.89
N GLY A 138 20.84 -18.07 -36.75
CA GLY A 138 19.36 -18.15 -36.75
C GLY A 138 18.65 -18.59 -35.46
N LYS A 139 19.36 -19.17 -34.47
CA LYS A 139 18.72 -19.79 -33.26
C LYS A 139 18.87 -19.00 -31.96
N HIS A 140 19.75 -17.99 -31.91
CA HIS A 140 20.20 -17.38 -30.66
C HIS A 140 19.24 -16.36 -30.03
N ASP A 141 18.44 -15.67 -30.84
CA ASP A 141 17.62 -14.54 -30.36
C ASP A 141 16.49 -14.99 -29.39
N ALA A 142 15.92 -16.18 -29.65
CA ALA A 142 14.90 -16.79 -28.80
C ALA A 142 15.47 -17.33 -27.46
N ASP A 143 16.71 -17.81 -27.45
CA ASP A 143 17.33 -18.42 -26.27
C ASP A 143 17.86 -17.34 -25.29
N GLN A 144 18.21 -16.16 -25.80
CA GLN A 144 18.67 -15.01 -25.01
C GLN A 144 17.51 -14.24 -24.38
N SER A 145 16.46 -14.00 -25.15
CA SER A 145 15.19 -13.52 -24.61
C SER A 145 14.65 -14.48 -23.55
N PHE A 146 14.86 -15.79 -23.70
CA PHE A 146 14.54 -16.78 -22.68
C PHE A 146 15.38 -16.63 -21.40
N LEU A 147 16.70 -16.48 -21.48
CA LEU A 147 17.54 -16.29 -20.29
C LEU A 147 17.19 -15.02 -19.51
N PHE A 148 17.02 -13.90 -20.22
CA PHE A 148 16.65 -12.62 -19.59
C PHE A 148 15.25 -12.71 -18.96
N SER A 149 14.28 -13.25 -19.69
CA SER A 149 12.92 -13.48 -19.17
C SER A 149 12.91 -14.42 -17.98
N ARG A 150 13.75 -15.47 -17.99
CA ARG A 150 13.86 -16.43 -16.89
C ARG A 150 14.44 -15.78 -15.64
N TYR A 151 15.48 -14.95 -15.78
CA TYR A 151 16.02 -14.17 -14.67
C TYR A 151 14.93 -13.24 -14.09
N GLN A 152 14.29 -12.44 -14.94
CA GLN A 152 13.27 -11.48 -14.51
C GLN A 152 12.09 -12.16 -13.81
N LEU A 153 11.59 -13.27 -14.36
CA LEU A 153 10.51 -14.06 -13.77
C LEU A 153 10.92 -14.66 -12.41
N THR A 154 12.12 -15.22 -12.32
CA THR A 154 12.62 -15.84 -11.08
C THR A 154 12.77 -14.81 -9.97
N VAL A 155 13.43 -13.69 -10.26
CA VAL A 155 13.62 -12.61 -9.28
C VAL A 155 12.26 -12.04 -8.85
N SER A 156 11.39 -11.69 -9.80
CA SER A 156 10.07 -11.14 -9.46
C SER A 156 9.24 -12.10 -8.60
N SER A 157 9.25 -13.40 -8.94
CA SER A 157 8.52 -14.43 -8.18
C SER A 157 9.09 -14.63 -6.78
N MET A 158 10.42 -14.62 -6.65
CA MET A 158 11.10 -14.76 -5.36
C MET A 158 10.82 -13.56 -4.46
N VAL A 159 10.93 -12.34 -4.99
CA VAL A 159 10.64 -11.12 -4.22
C VAL A 159 9.17 -11.14 -3.77
N MET A 160 8.22 -11.42 -4.67
CA MET A 160 6.80 -11.55 -4.30
C MET A 160 6.54 -12.59 -3.22
N ALA A 161 7.21 -13.74 -3.28
CA ALA A 161 7.05 -14.82 -2.29
C ALA A 161 7.68 -14.48 -0.92
N SER A 162 8.64 -13.55 -0.89
CA SER A 162 9.32 -13.11 0.33
C SER A 162 8.66 -11.92 1.03
N LEU A 163 7.59 -11.36 0.46
CA LEU A 163 6.94 -10.17 1.01
C LEU A 163 6.10 -10.49 2.26
N PRO A 164 6.16 -9.61 3.29
CA PRO A 164 5.21 -9.64 4.38
C PRO A 164 3.76 -9.43 3.90
N GLN A 165 2.80 -10.02 4.60
CA GLN A 165 1.37 -9.90 4.27
C GLN A 165 0.84 -8.46 4.35
N CYS A 166 1.47 -7.58 5.13
CA CYS A 166 1.08 -6.18 5.28
C CYS A 166 1.61 -5.26 4.17
N PHE A 167 2.47 -5.75 3.27
CA PHE A 167 3.06 -4.91 2.22
C PHE A 167 2.05 -4.24 1.28
N PRO A 168 0.95 -4.90 0.85
CA PRO A 168 -0.10 -4.25 0.07
C PRO A 168 -0.76 -3.08 0.79
N ASP A 169 -0.94 -3.18 2.12
CA ASP A 169 -1.52 -2.11 2.92
C ASP A 169 -0.58 -0.91 2.99
N ILE A 170 0.73 -1.16 3.18
CA ILE A 170 1.77 -0.11 3.16
C ILE A 170 1.73 0.66 1.82
N LEU A 171 1.60 -0.05 0.69
CA LEU A 171 1.48 0.59 -0.62
C LEU A 171 0.19 1.41 -0.77
N HIS A 172 -0.93 0.90 -0.26
CA HIS A 172 -2.19 1.63 -0.28
C HIS A 172 -2.08 2.95 0.48
N TRP A 173 -1.53 2.93 1.70
CA TRP A 173 -1.31 4.12 2.50
C TRP A 173 -0.34 5.11 1.86
N TYR A 174 0.75 4.62 1.26
CA TYR A 174 1.68 5.45 0.49
C TYR A 174 0.96 6.23 -0.61
N PHE A 175 0.17 5.54 -1.45
CA PHE A 175 -0.53 6.19 -2.56
C PHE A 175 -1.65 7.11 -2.09
N LYS A 176 -2.36 6.76 -1.02
CA LYS A 176 -3.38 7.61 -0.41
C LYS A 176 -2.80 8.95 0.06
N ARG A 177 -1.73 8.93 0.88
CA ARG A 177 -1.07 10.16 1.37
C ARG A 177 -0.55 11.01 0.22
N LYS A 178 0.07 10.39 -0.80
CA LYS A 178 0.57 11.12 -1.98
C LYS A 178 -0.55 11.79 -2.79
N LEU A 179 -1.74 11.20 -2.85
CA LEU A 179 -2.91 11.81 -3.47
C LEU A 179 -3.47 12.96 -2.61
N GLU A 180 -3.44 12.83 -1.30
CA GLU A 180 -3.83 13.90 -0.36
C GLU A 180 -2.87 15.10 -0.41
N GLU A 181 -1.56 14.86 -0.48
CA GLU A 181 -0.54 15.89 -0.76
C GLU A 181 -0.89 16.65 -2.05
N ILE A 182 -1.17 15.93 -3.14
CA ILE A 182 -1.57 16.56 -4.40
C ILE A 182 -2.89 17.35 -4.25
N SER A 183 -3.85 16.83 -3.50
CA SER A 183 -5.16 17.47 -3.33
C SER A 183 -5.11 18.75 -2.51
N THR A 184 -4.39 18.74 -1.39
CA THR A 184 -4.25 19.91 -0.51
C THR A 184 -3.63 21.08 -1.28
N MET A 185 -2.65 20.80 -2.13
CA MET A 185 -2.03 21.82 -3.00
C MET A 185 -2.95 22.35 -4.09
N MET A 186 -4.02 21.63 -4.46
CA MET A 186 -4.99 22.08 -5.46
C MET A 186 -6.13 22.90 -4.84
N ASP A 187 -6.35 22.80 -3.53
CA ASP A 187 -7.44 23.48 -2.80
C ASP A 187 -7.04 24.90 -2.36
N ASP A 188 -5.74 25.22 -2.31
CA ASP A 188 -5.19 26.56 -2.01
C ASP A 188 -5.34 27.57 -3.17
N SER A 189 -6.39 27.47 -3.99
CA SER A 189 -6.74 28.56 -4.91
C SER A 189 -7.41 29.68 -4.11
N PRO A 190 -6.98 30.96 -4.21
CA PRO A 190 -7.65 32.05 -3.55
C PRO A 190 -8.97 32.36 -4.27
N ASP A 191 -10.02 31.59 -3.98
CA ASP A 191 -11.39 32.04 -4.15
C ASP A 191 -11.67 33.04 -3.03
N LYS A 192 -11.33 34.30 -3.28
CA LYS A 192 -11.84 35.45 -2.54
C LYS A 192 -12.49 36.43 -3.51
N ASP A 193 -13.70 36.08 -3.93
CA ASP A 193 -14.69 37.07 -4.32
C ASP A 193 -15.20 37.76 -3.04
N ASP A 194 -14.72 38.98 -2.78
CA ASP A 194 -15.55 40.01 -2.13
C ASP A 194 -15.04 41.40 -2.53
N MET A 195 -15.42 41.83 -3.73
CA MET A 195 -15.23 43.21 -4.18
C MET A 195 -16.37 44.07 -3.62
N ASP A 196 -16.30 44.41 -2.33
CA ASP A 196 -17.16 45.44 -1.77
C ASP A 196 -16.51 46.81 -2.04
N LEU A 197 -17.14 47.59 -2.92
CA LEU A 197 -16.72 48.93 -3.28
C LEU A 197 -17.20 49.91 -2.20
N ASP A 198 -16.32 50.41 -1.34
CA ASP A 198 -16.51 51.74 -0.75
C ASP A 198 -15.19 52.48 -0.48
N ASP A 199 -15.32 53.79 -0.59
CA ASP A 199 -14.38 54.83 -0.95
C ASP A 199 -13.62 55.42 0.26
N LYS A 200 -12.27 55.36 0.27
CA LYS A 200 -11.41 56.51 0.64
C LYS A 200 -9.90 56.24 0.57
N SER A 201 -9.26 57.03 -0.29
CA SER A 201 -8.00 57.78 -0.07
C SER A 201 -6.98 57.21 0.94
N THR A 202 -5.80 56.81 0.46
CA THR A 202 -4.53 57.58 0.54
C THR A 202 -3.35 56.70 0.05
N CYS A 203 -2.68 57.15 -1.00
CA CYS A 203 -1.37 56.65 -1.44
C CYS A 203 -0.28 57.14 -0.46
N VAL A 204 0.69 56.30 -0.06
CA VAL A 204 2.16 56.38 -0.36
C VAL A 204 2.94 55.38 0.53
N LYS A 205 3.89 54.66 -0.11
CA LYS A 205 5.16 54.04 0.36
C LYS A 205 5.15 52.51 0.38
N ALA A 206 5.70 51.85 -0.63
CA ALA A 206 7.13 51.65 -0.94
C ALA A 206 7.69 50.40 -0.26
N GLY A 207 7.90 49.36 -1.08
CA GLY A 207 9.03 48.46 -0.95
C GLY A 207 8.80 47.14 -0.25
N GLU A 208 7.94 46.28 -0.81
CA GLU A 208 8.16 44.83 -0.75
C GLU A 208 7.57 44.24 -2.04
N MET A 209 8.44 43.69 -2.89
CA MET A 209 8.03 42.90 -4.04
C MET A 209 7.89 41.47 -3.52
N ASP A 210 6.67 41.03 -3.25
CA ASP A 210 6.38 39.62 -3.03
C ASP A 210 6.63 38.88 -4.35
N ILE A 211 7.82 38.27 -4.41
CA ILE A 211 8.20 37.36 -5.47
C ILE A 211 7.68 35.98 -5.08
N ASP A 212 6.67 35.54 -5.82
CA ASP A 212 6.61 34.17 -6.37
C ASP A 212 6.19 33.01 -5.45
N GLU A 213 5.07 33.15 -4.75
CA GLU A 213 4.44 32.00 -4.08
C GLU A 213 4.02 30.89 -5.09
N GLY A 214 3.68 31.27 -6.33
CA GLY A 214 3.23 30.37 -7.39
C GLY A 214 4.30 29.43 -7.97
N HIS A 215 5.56 29.85 -8.14
CA HIS A 215 6.60 28.93 -8.66
C HIS A 215 7.13 27.96 -7.59
N HIS A 216 6.96 28.25 -6.30
CA HIS A 216 7.34 27.31 -5.23
C HIS A 216 6.36 26.13 -5.17
N GLN A 217 5.06 26.39 -5.29
CA GLN A 217 4.02 25.36 -5.31
C GLN A 217 4.09 24.48 -6.56
N GLY A 218 4.33 25.06 -7.74
CA GLY A 218 4.50 24.30 -8.98
C GLY A 218 5.73 23.38 -8.97
N LYS A 219 6.84 23.80 -8.35
CA LYS A 219 8.05 22.96 -8.20
C LYS A 219 7.84 21.80 -7.23
N PHE A 220 7.11 22.03 -6.14
CA PHE A 220 6.83 20.99 -5.15
C PHE A 220 5.88 19.92 -5.69
N LEU A 221 4.84 20.32 -6.44
CA LEU A 221 3.93 19.38 -7.08
C LEU A 221 4.65 18.52 -8.13
N ASP A 222 5.56 19.11 -8.93
CA ASP A 222 6.41 18.36 -9.86
C ASP A 222 7.29 17.33 -9.13
N GLU A 223 7.84 17.70 -7.97
CA GLU A 223 8.64 16.81 -7.13
C GLU A 223 7.82 15.62 -6.59
N VAL A 224 6.62 15.86 -6.05
CA VAL A 224 5.73 14.80 -5.56
C VAL A 224 5.34 13.84 -6.69
N VAL A 225 4.94 14.37 -7.84
CA VAL A 225 4.58 13.54 -9.01
C VAL A 225 5.77 12.72 -9.50
N LYS A 226 6.97 13.30 -9.52
CA LYS A 226 8.21 12.60 -9.89
C LYS A 226 8.53 11.47 -8.92
N ASN A 227 8.34 11.67 -7.62
CA ASN A 227 8.56 10.65 -6.59
C ASN A 227 7.57 9.48 -6.75
N ILE A 228 6.29 9.76 -6.97
CA ILE A 228 5.29 8.73 -7.31
C ILE A 228 5.70 7.96 -8.57
N GLY A 229 6.09 8.68 -9.63
CA GLY A 229 6.51 8.06 -10.88
C GLY A 229 7.76 7.18 -10.75
N LYS A 230 8.67 7.52 -9.83
CA LYS A 230 9.84 6.69 -9.48
C LYS A 230 9.39 5.40 -8.79
N VAL A 231 8.61 5.50 -7.72
CA VAL A 231 8.10 4.34 -6.96
C VAL A 231 7.31 3.38 -7.86
N VAL A 232 6.39 3.90 -8.69
CA VAL A 232 5.62 3.07 -9.62
C VAL A 232 6.53 2.35 -10.63
N ARG A 233 7.61 3.01 -11.08
CA ARG A 233 8.59 2.41 -11.99
C ARG A 233 9.35 1.27 -11.32
N ASP A 234 9.81 1.50 -10.09
CA ASP A 234 10.56 0.50 -9.32
C ASP A 234 9.68 -0.71 -8.99
N LEU A 235 8.45 -0.48 -8.51
CA LEU A 235 7.48 -1.55 -8.27
C LEU A 235 7.18 -2.36 -9.54
N ARG A 236 7.01 -1.70 -10.69
CA ARG A 236 6.84 -2.38 -11.98
C ARG A 236 8.07 -3.19 -12.36
N GLY A 237 9.26 -2.62 -12.16
CA GLY A 237 10.55 -3.27 -12.42
C GLY A 237 10.76 -4.53 -11.58
N LEU A 238 10.21 -4.57 -10.37
CA LEU A 238 10.26 -5.72 -9.45
C LEU A 238 9.15 -6.76 -9.69
N GLY A 239 8.21 -6.48 -10.59
CA GLY A 239 7.11 -7.39 -10.94
C GLY A 239 5.80 -7.15 -10.17
N PHE A 240 5.69 -6.11 -9.35
CA PHE A 240 4.50 -5.79 -8.55
C PHE A 240 3.41 -5.03 -9.32
N THR A 241 3.27 -5.31 -10.62
CA THR A 241 2.40 -4.51 -11.50
C THR A 241 0.92 -4.59 -11.10
N SER A 242 0.42 -5.78 -10.73
CA SER A 242 -0.96 -5.95 -10.25
C SER A 242 -1.18 -5.25 -8.92
N MET A 243 -0.32 -5.53 -7.94
CA MET A 243 -0.41 -4.96 -6.60
C MET A 243 -0.35 -3.43 -6.60
N THR A 244 0.50 -2.84 -7.44
CA THR A 244 0.58 -1.38 -7.60
C THR A 244 -0.71 -0.81 -8.18
N LYS A 245 -1.28 -1.46 -9.20
CA LYS A 245 -2.56 -1.05 -9.80
C LYS A 245 -3.70 -1.15 -8.78
N ASP A 246 -3.75 -2.24 -8.02
CA ASP A 246 -4.79 -2.47 -7.03
C ASP A 246 -4.69 -1.46 -5.88
N ALA A 247 -3.47 -1.21 -5.36
CA ALA A 247 -3.22 -0.21 -4.33
C ALA A 247 -3.59 1.21 -4.78
N TYR A 248 -3.17 1.61 -5.98
CA TYR A 248 -3.47 2.92 -6.55
C TYR A 248 -4.96 3.10 -6.86
N ALA A 249 -5.62 2.08 -7.42
CA ALA A 249 -7.06 2.10 -7.66
C ALA A 249 -7.86 2.16 -6.35
N SER A 250 -7.43 1.42 -5.32
CA SER A 250 -8.02 1.49 -3.99
C SER A 250 -7.86 2.88 -3.38
N ALA A 251 -6.69 3.50 -3.52
CA ALA A 251 -6.42 4.86 -3.04
C ALA A 251 -7.30 5.90 -3.75
N ILE A 252 -7.42 5.83 -5.08
CA ILE A 252 -8.35 6.68 -5.84
C ILE A 252 -9.78 6.48 -5.37
N SER A 253 -10.24 5.23 -5.22
CA SER A 253 -11.62 4.97 -4.80
C SER A 253 -11.92 5.51 -3.41
N CYS A 254 -10.96 5.44 -2.48
CA CYS A 254 -11.07 6.07 -1.17
C CYS A 254 -11.14 7.60 -1.27
N PHE A 255 -10.28 8.18 -2.09
CA PHE A 255 -10.20 9.62 -2.30
C PHE A 255 -11.48 10.20 -2.95
N GLU A 256 -12.02 9.56 -3.99
CA GLU A 256 -13.27 9.97 -4.63
C GLU A 256 -14.46 9.84 -3.68
N ARG A 257 -14.54 8.76 -2.90
CA ARG A 257 -15.62 8.57 -1.93
C ARG A 257 -15.62 9.61 -0.81
N LEU A 258 -14.45 10.12 -0.41
CA LEU A 258 -14.34 11.21 0.56
C LEU A 258 -14.87 12.54 0.00
N LYS A 259 -14.65 12.83 -1.29
CA LYS A 259 -15.17 14.05 -1.94
C LYS A 259 -16.69 14.09 -2.12
N TYR A 260 -17.37 12.95 -2.14
CA TYR A 260 -18.84 12.88 -2.28
C TYR A 260 -19.60 12.90 -0.93
N ILE A 261 -18.89 12.90 0.20
CA ILE A 261 -19.47 12.86 1.55
C ILE A 261 -19.40 14.23 2.25
N ILE A 262 -18.64 15.19 1.71
CA ILE A 262 -18.62 16.61 2.11
C ILE A 262 -19.57 17.39 1.20
#